data_AF-A0A4C1XSA8-F1
#
_entry.id   AF-A0A4C1XSA8-F1
#
_cell.length_a   1.000
_cell.length_b   1.000
_cell.length_c   1.000
_cell.angle_alpha   90.00
_cell.angle_beta   90.00
_cell.angle_gamma   90.00
#
_symmetry.space_group_name_H-M   'P 1'
#
loop_
_entity.id
_entity.type
_entity.pdbx_description
1 polymer ?
#
loop_
_entity_poly.entity_id
_entity_poly.type
_entity_poly.pdbx_seq_one_letter_code
_entity_poly.pdbx_strand_id
1 'polypeptide(L)'
;MTVKGTLQRPPTVRIGGGSIRLVSAATVLGMVLDEHLPFAQHAQTIGERASKSFGKVSRVLTASWGMSALLRRQRPSLVLLTKAYRTVSTPALPVLAGVLPAHYEVTITDRTDRQRDGLTRAEVRVFKRRAKEEAVIEWQKEWDEETKGRELYRFFPEVSARLSFDWIEPDYETSQLLTGHRCFRKRLYDMDSLST
;
A
#
# COMPACT_ATOMS: atom_id res chain seq x y z
N MET A 1 45.55 -26.02 -0.22
CA MET A 1 44.94 -26.95 0.74
C MET A 1 43.60 -26.39 1.17
N THR A 2 42.50 -27.01 0.75
CA THR A 2 41.13 -26.64 1.16
C THR A 2 40.71 -27.57 2.29
N VAL A 3 40.56 -27.02 3.49
CA VAL A 3 40.15 -27.79 4.66
C VAL A 3 38.65 -28.04 4.56
N LYS A 4 38.23 -29.30 4.40
CA LYS A 4 36.82 -29.70 4.47
C LYS A 4 36.51 -30.15 5.89
N GLY A 5 35.59 -29.45 6.54
CA GLY A 5 35.08 -29.77 7.88
C GLY A 5 34.51 -28.53 8.58
N THR A 6 33.47 -28.70 9.37
CA THR A 6 32.92 -27.64 10.23
C THR A 6 33.88 -27.39 11.40
N LEU A 7 34.36 -26.15 11.52
CA LEU A 7 35.23 -25.75 12.63
C LEU A 7 34.43 -25.73 13.94
N GLN A 8 34.83 -26.55 14.92
CA GLN A 8 34.23 -26.55 16.26
C GLN A 8 34.49 -25.25 17.04
N ARG A 9 35.50 -24.46 16.65
CA ARG A 9 35.86 -23.19 17.28
C ARG A 9 36.14 -22.15 16.20
N PRO A 10 35.57 -20.94 16.27
CA PRO A 10 35.79 -19.91 15.28
C PRO A 10 37.28 -19.51 15.23
N PRO A 11 37.87 -19.31 14.03
CA PRO A 11 39.27 -18.99 13.88
C PRO A 11 39.59 -17.60 14.44
N THR A 12 40.72 -17.48 15.15
CA THR A 12 41.22 -16.19 15.63
C THR A 12 42.10 -15.56 14.55
N VAL A 13 41.59 -14.53 13.88
CA VAL A 13 42.32 -13.79 12.85
C VAL A 13 43.10 -12.64 13.50
N ARG A 14 44.40 -12.54 13.23
CA ARG A 14 45.26 -11.45 13.72
C ARG A 14 45.80 -10.65 12.54
N ILE A 15 45.67 -9.33 12.56
CA ILE A 15 46.24 -8.42 11.56
C ILE A 15 47.00 -7.32 12.31
N GLY A 16 48.25 -7.06 11.92
CA GLY A 16 49.06 -5.99 12.52
C GLY A 16 49.31 -6.14 14.04
N GLY A 17 49.37 -7.37 14.56
CA GLY A 17 49.57 -7.66 15.99
C GLY A 17 48.27 -7.70 16.82
N GLY A 18 47.20 -7.06 16.36
CA GLY A 18 45.87 -7.08 16.99
C GLY A 18 45.02 -8.29 16.59
N SER A 19 44.21 -8.80 17.52
CA SER A 19 43.21 -9.82 17.23
C SER A 19 41.91 -9.16 16.74
N ILE A 20 41.37 -9.63 15.63
CA ILE A 20 40.05 -9.21 15.16
C ILE A 20 39.01 -10.08 15.84
N ARG A 21 38.08 -9.44 16.56
CA ARG A 21 36.94 -10.14 17.16
C ARG A 21 35.98 -10.54 16.05
N LEU A 22 35.68 -11.84 15.93
CA LEU A 22 34.62 -12.31 15.05
C LEU A 22 33.28 -11.83 15.62
N VAL A 23 32.50 -11.16 14.79
CA VAL A 23 31.16 -10.66 15.13
C VAL A 23 30.17 -11.22 14.12
N SER A 24 28.98 -11.59 14.58
CA SER A 24 27.96 -12.20 13.73
C SER A 24 27.36 -11.23 12.70
N ALA A 25 27.50 -9.93 12.96
CA ALA A 25 27.17 -8.86 12.05
C ALA A 25 28.15 -7.68 12.21
N ALA A 26 28.55 -7.06 11.11
CA ALA A 26 29.41 -5.88 11.11
C ALA A 26 28.82 -4.76 10.24
N THR A 27 28.88 -3.51 10.70
CA THR A 27 28.46 -2.37 9.88
C THR A 27 29.66 -1.86 9.08
N VAL A 28 29.55 -1.87 7.75
CA VAL A 28 30.55 -1.33 6.84
C VAL A 28 29.87 -0.33 5.92
N LEU A 29 30.31 0.94 5.97
CA LEU A 29 29.78 2.02 5.13
C LEU A 29 28.24 2.17 5.19
N GLY A 30 27.63 1.85 6.34
CA GLY A 30 26.18 1.93 6.54
C GLY A 30 25.39 0.68 6.13
N MET A 31 26.05 -0.35 5.60
CA MET A 31 25.46 -1.67 5.36
C MET A 31 25.78 -2.62 6.51
N VAL A 32 24.79 -3.39 6.96
CA VAL A 32 25.00 -4.45 7.96
C VAL A 32 25.30 -5.74 7.20
N LEU A 33 26.50 -6.26 7.38
CA LEU A 33 26.98 -7.50 6.77
C LEU A 33 26.85 -8.63 7.79
N ASP A 34 25.94 -9.55 7.53
CA ASP A 34 25.67 -10.75 8.35
C ASP A 34 26.63 -11.90 7.96
N GLU A 35 26.85 -12.88 8.85
CA GLU A 35 27.77 -14.03 8.66
C GLU A 35 27.67 -14.76 7.31
N HIS A 36 26.46 -14.86 6.74
CA HIS A 36 26.21 -15.52 5.45
C HIS A 36 25.78 -14.55 4.35
N LEU A 37 25.89 -13.24 4.58
CA LEU A 37 25.37 -12.19 3.71
C LEU A 37 23.88 -12.31 3.30
N PRO A 38 22.93 -12.83 4.13
CA PRO A 38 21.50 -12.78 3.78
C PRO A 38 20.92 -11.36 3.84
N PHE A 39 21.62 -10.39 4.45
CA PHE A 39 21.19 -8.99 4.63
C PHE A 39 19.84 -8.83 5.35
N ALA A 40 19.35 -9.87 6.02
CA ALA A 40 18.04 -9.85 6.66
C ALA A 40 18.00 -8.79 7.77
N GLN A 41 19.08 -8.67 8.54
CA GLN A 41 19.21 -7.67 9.59
C GLN A 41 19.29 -6.24 9.01
N HIS A 42 19.98 -6.09 7.86
CA HIS A 42 20.04 -4.81 7.15
C HIS A 42 18.66 -4.39 6.61
N ALA A 43 17.91 -5.32 5.99
CA ALA A 43 16.57 -5.06 5.48
C ALA A 43 15.60 -4.68 6.60
N GLN A 44 15.68 -5.35 7.75
CA GLN A 44 14.91 -4.96 8.94
C GLN A 44 15.27 -3.55 9.42
N THR A 45 16.57 -3.22 9.47
CA THR A 45 17.03 -1.89 9.90
C THR A 45 16.59 -0.78 8.95
N ILE A 46 16.67 -1.01 7.63
CA ILE A 46 16.13 -0.08 6.62
C ILE A 46 14.63 0.06 6.78
N GLY A 47 13.91 -1.05 6.94
CA GLY A 47 12.47 -1.06 7.16
C GLY A 47 12.06 -0.23 8.37
N GLU A 48 12.74 -0.41 9.51
CA GLU A 48 12.49 0.39 10.72
C GLU A 48 12.76 1.88 10.53
N ARG A 49 13.86 2.25 9.85
CA ARG A 49 14.19 3.66 9.55
C ARG A 49 13.19 4.28 8.60
N ALA A 50 12.75 3.53 7.59
CA ALA A 50 11.73 3.95 6.65
C ALA A 50 10.40 4.18 7.37
N SER A 51 9.93 3.21 8.17
CA SER A 51 8.70 3.34 8.97
C SER A 51 8.74 4.56 9.90
N LYS A 52 9.84 4.76 10.64
CA LYS A 52 9.97 5.92 11.55
C LYS A 52 9.95 7.26 10.82
N SER A 53 10.58 7.33 9.65
CA SER A 53 10.57 8.55 8.81
C SER A 53 9.18 8.79 8.22
N PHE A 54 8.54 7.72 7.74
CA PHE A 54 7.21 7.77 7.16
C PHE A 54 6.14 8.17 8.19
N GLY A 55 6.21 7.66 9.42
CA GLY A 55 5.34 8.05 10.54
C GLY A 55 5.53 9.49 11.05
N LYS A 56 6.61 10.17 10.65
CA LYS A 56 6.79 11.62 10.85
C LYS A 56 6.14 12.43 9.74
N VAL A 57 6.28 11.96 8.51
CA VAL A 57 5.69 12.59 7.32
C VAL A 57 4.17 12.42 7.31
N SER A 58 3.64 11.26 7.71
CA SER A 58 2.20 11.00 7.88
C SER A 58 1.51 12.07 8.74
N ARG A 59 2.13 12.45 9.87
CA ARG A 59 1.63 13.49 10.79
C ARG A 59 1.47 14.87 10.16
N VAL A 60 2.27 15.18 9.15
CA VAL A 60 2.17 16.45 8.41
C VAL A 60 1.16 16.32 7.27
N LEU A 61 1.03 15.12 6.69
CA LEU A 61 0.14 14.84 5.57
C LEU A 61 -1.34 14.67 5.96
N THR A 62 -1.67 14.50 7.24
CA THR A 62 -3.06 14.44 7.74
C THR A 62 -3.83 15.77 7.61
N ALA A 63 -3.18 16.85 7.17
CA ALA A 63 -3.90 18.03 6.69
C ALA A 63 -4.62 17.71 5.36
N SER A 64 -5.82 18.26 5.14
CA SER A 64 -6.67 17.97 3.96
C SER A 64 -5.94 18.12 2.61
N TRP A 65 -4.99 19.05 2.50
CA TRP A 65 -4.12 19.19 1.32
C TRP A 65 -3.23 17.95 1.11
N GLY A 66 -2.56 17.45 2.15
CA GLY A 66 -1.65 16.31 2.07
C GLY A 66 -2.33 15.03 1.54
N MET A 67 -3.57 14.80 1.98
CA MET A 67 -4.40 13.66 1.57
C MET A 67 -4.72 13.70 0.07
N SER A 68 -5.13 14.86 -0.44
CA SER A 68 -5.41 15.08 -1.87
C SER A 68 -4.15 14.93 -2.74
N ALA A 69 -2.99 15.35 -2.23
CA ALA A 69 -1.71 15.24 -2.94
C ALA A 69 -1.26 13.78 -3.10
N LEU A 70 -1.49 12.93 -2.09
CA LEU A 70 -1.17 11.51 -2.14
C LEU A 70 -2.01 10.78 -3.20
N LEU A 71 -3.31 11.04 -3.23
CA LEU A 71 -4.19 10.42 -4.23
C LEU A 71 -3.81 10.85 -5.65
N ARG A 72 -3.44 12.13 -5.84
CA ARG A 72 -2.93 12.62 -7.13
C ARG A 72 -1.65 11.91 -7.56
N ARG A 73 -0.75 11.57 -6.63
CA ARG A 73 0.48 10.80 -6.90
C ARG A 73 0.20 9.33 -7.20
N GLN A 74 -0.80 8.73 -6.56
CA GLN A 74 -1.20 7.34 -6.82
C GLN A 74 -1.88 7.17 -8.19
N ARG A 75 -2.51 8.24 -8.70
CA ARG A 75 -3.33 8.23 -9.91
C ARG A 75 -2.70 7.57 -11.15
N PRO A 76 -1.43 7.83 -11.54
CA PRO A 76 -0.84 7.20 -12.72
C PRO A 76 -0.81 5.66 -12.62
N SER A 77 -0.51 5.12 -11.44
CA SER A 77 -0.53 3.68 -11.19
C SER A 77 -1.93 3.11 -11.31
N LEU A 78 -2.94 3.81 -10.77
CA LEU A 78 -4.34 3.37 -10.87
C LEU A 78 -4.86 3.39 -12.31
N VAL A 79 -4.51 4.41 -13.09
CA VAL A 79 -4.82 4.48 -14.52
C VAL A 79 -4.19 3.30 -15.27
N LEU A 80 -2.95 2.94 -14.94
CA LEU A 80 -2.28 1.80 -15.55
C LEU A 80 -2.96 0.48 -15.20
N LEU A 81 -3.25 0.25 -13.91
CA LEU A 81 -3.88 -0.97 -13.41
C LEU A 81 -5.28 -1.17 -14.01
N THR A 82 -6.05 -0.10 -14.11
CA THR A 82 -7.43 -0.16 -14.63
C THR A 82 -7.51 -0.03 -16.15
N LYS A 83 -6.43 0.40 -16.82
CA LYS A 83 -6.43 0.80 -18.24
C LYS A 83 -7.48 1.87 -18.57
N ALA A 84 -7.92 2.63 -17.57
CA ALA A 84 -8.97 3.63 -17.74
C ALA A 84 -8.44 4.89 -18.42
N TYR A 85 -9.35 5.71 -18.97
CA TYR A 85 -8.93 6.92 -19.68
C TYR A 85 -8.32 7.94 -18.73
N ARG A 86 -7.40 8.77 -19.25
CA ARG A 86 -6.83 9.87 -18.46
C ARG A 86 -7.87 10.90 -18.01
N THR A 87 -9.06 10.92 -18.60
CA THR A 87 -10.20 11.77 -18.21
C THR A 87 -11.03 11.22 -17.05
N VAL A 88 -10.83 9.96 -16.65
CA VAL A 88 -11.53 9.36 -15.51
C VAL A 88 -11.21 10.14 -14.23
N SER A 89 -12.25 10.41 -13.45
CA SER A 89 -12.12 11.19 -12.23
C SER A 89 -11.20 10.48 -11.23
N THR A 90 -10.36 11.27 -10.55
CA THR A 90 -9.47 10.79 -9.51
C THR A 90 -10.16 9.96 -8.41
N PRO A 91 -11.34 10.34 -7.86
CA PRO A 91 -12.04 9.53 -6.86
C PRO A 91 -12.60 8.19 -7.38
N ALA A 92 -12.88 8.07 -8.69
CA ALA A 92 -13.42 6.84 -9.26
C ALA A 92 -12.35 5.76 -9.51
N LEU A 93 -11.09 6.16 -9.71
CA LEU A 93 -10.01 5.23 -10.05
C LEU A 93 -9.72 4.18 -8.95
N PRO A 94 -9.62 4.54 -7.66
CA PRO A 94 -9.43 3.54 -6.59
C PRO A 94 -10.61 2.57 -6.48
N VAL A 95 -11.85 3.06 -6.64
CA VAL A 95 -13.05 2.22 -6.65
C VAL A 95 -12.99 1.25 -7.82
N LEU A 96 -12.74 1.74 -9.04
CA LEU A 96 -12.62 0.89 -10.23
C LEU A 96 -11.53 -0.17 -10.06
N ALA A 97 -10.37 0.23 -9.52
CA ALA A 97 -9.26 -0.67 -9.26
C ALA A 97 -9.52 -1.68 -8.13
N GLY A 98 -10.51 -1.43 -7.25
CA GLY A 98 -10.69 -2.24 -6.04
C GLY A 98 -9.51 -2.09 -5.08
N VAL A 99 -8.91 -0.89 -4.99
CA VAL A 99 -7.73 -0.63 -4.16
C VAL A 99 -8.01 0.53 -3.20
N LEU A 100 -7.61 0.37 -1.94
CA LEU A 100 -7.72 1.43 -0.94
C LEU A 100 -6.88 2.65 -1.36
N PRO A 101 -7.44 3.88 -1.33
CA PRO A 101 -6.67 5.09 -1.56
C PRO A 101 -5.44 5.18 -0.66
N ALA A 102 -4.31 5.61 -1.22
CA ALA A 102 -3.03 5.62 -0.51
C ALA A 102 -3.04 6.44 0.78
N HIS A 103 -3.84 7.51 0.84
CA HIS A 103 -3.92 8.35 2.03
C HIS A 103 -4.56 7.62 3.22
N TYR A 104 -5.53 6.72 2.99
CA TYR A 104 -6.07 5.86 4.04
C TYR A 104 -5.05 4.83 4.52
N GLU A 105 -4.23 4.27 3.63
CA GLU A 105 -3.11 3.39 4.02
C GLU A 105 -2.10 4.11 4.94
N VAL A 106 -1.82 5.39 4.65
CA VAL A 106 -0.99 6.22 5.54
C VAL A 106 -1.65 6.39 6.90
N THR A 107 -2.94 6.73 6.95
CA THR A 107 -3.69 6.89 8.20
C THR A 107 -3.71 5.59 9.02
N ILE A 108 -3.96 4.43 8.39
CA ILE A 108 -3.95 3.13 9.05
C ILE A 108 -2.58 2.83 9.64
N THR A 109 -1.52 3.06 8.86
CA THR A 109 -0.14 2.84 9.29
C THR A 109 0.23 3.74 10.46
N ASP A 110 -0.11 5.03 10.38
CA ASP A 110 0.12 6.03 11.40
C ASP A 110 -0.63 5.73 12.72
N ARG A 111 -1.89 5.28 12.64
CA ARG A 111 -2.65 4.80 13.82
C ARG A 111 -1.99 3.55 14.42
N THR A 112 -1.59 2.60 13.57
CA THR A 112 -1.00 1.32 13.99
C THR A 112 0.37 1.53 14.65
N ASP A 113 1.21 2.39 14.09
CA ASP A 113 2.55 2.67 14.62
C ASP A 113 2.50 3.36 15.99
N ARG A 114 1.51 4.22 16.26
CA ARG A 114 1.32 4.84 17.59
C ARG A 114 1.01 3.83 18.69
N GLN A 115 0.32 2.75 18.35
CA GLN A 115 -0.11 1.72 19.29
C GLN A 115 0.85 0.54 19.32
N ARG A 116 1.88 0.52 18.45
CA ARG A 116 2.77 -0.63 18.27
C ARG A 116 3.61 -0.93 19.50
N ASP A 117 3.92 0.10 20.30
CA ASP A 117 4.76 -0.04 21.48
C ASP A 117 3.99 -0.78 22.59
N GLY A 118 4.45 -1.99 22.92
CA GLY A 118 3.86 -2.83 23.98
C GLY A 118 2.79 -3.83 23.52
N LEU A 119 2.39 -3.82 22.25
CA LEU A 119 1.44 -4.80 21.71
C LEU A 119 2.14 -6.02 21.10
N THR A 120 1.51 -7.18 21.26
CA THR A 120 1.87 -8.40 20.54
C THR A 120 1.54 -8.28 19.05
N ARG A 121 2.16 -9.13 18.22
CA ARG A 121 1.89 -9.19 16.78
C ARG A 121 0.41 -9.48 16.46
N ALA A 122 -0.27 -10.26 17.31
CA ALA A 122 -1.68 -10.57 17.12
C ALA A 122 -2.57 -9.34 17.38
N GLU A 123 -2.29 -8.60 18.46
CA GLU A 123 -3.00 -7.37 18.79
C GLU A 123 -2.79 -6.28 17.74
N VAL A 124 -1.56 -6.12 17.24
CA VAL A 124 -1.26 -5.19 16.12
C VAL A 124 -2.08 -5.54 14.88
N ARG A 125 -2.29 -6.84 14.57
CA ARG A 125 -3.13 -7.27 13.44
C ARG A 125 -4.60 -6.91 13.66
N VAL A 126 -5.13 -7.11 14.87
CA VAL A 126 -6.51 -6.74 15.22
C VAL A 126 -6.70 -5.23 15.12
N PHE A 127 -5.76 -4.45 15.66
CA PHE A 127 -5.79 -3.00 15.58
C PHE A 127 -5.74 -2.51 14.13
N LYS A 128 -4.82 -3.04 13.32
CA LYS A 128 -4.71 -2.70 11.89
C LYS A 128 -6.02 -2.99 11.15
N ARG A 129 -6.72 -4.09 11.48
CA ARG A 129 -8.02 -4.43 10.90
C ARG A 129 -9.08 -3.39 11.24
N ARG A 130 -9.20 -3.01 12.52
CA ARG A 130 -10.15 -1.96 12.97
C ARG A 130 -9.87 -0.62 12.29
N ALA A 131 -8.60 -0.21 12.23
CA ALA A 131 -8.22 1.01 11.54
C ALA A 131 -8.56 0.97 10.04
N LYS A 132 -8.45 -0.20 9.40
CA LYS A 132 -8.89 -0.40 8.01
C LYS A 132 -10.41 -0.30 7.87
N GLU A 133 -11.17 -0.91 8.76
CA GLU A 133 -12.64 -0.82 8.78
C GLU A 133 -13.11 0.63 8.93
N GLU A 134 -12.51 1.39 9.87
CA GLU A 134 -12.78 2.81 10.05
C GLU A 134 -12.45 3.63 8.79
N ALA A 135 -11.31 3.37 8.16
CA ALA A 135 -10.91 4.06 6.93
C ALA A 135 -11.85 3.75 5.76
N VAL A 136 -12.38 2.52 5.67
CA VAL A 136 -13.37 2.15 4.66
C VAL A 136 -14.70 2.86 4.90
N ILE A 137 -15.14 3.02 6.16
CA ILE A 137 -16.34 3.79 6.50
C ILE A 137 -16.19 5.26 6.08
N GLU A 138 -15.04 5.87 6.37
CA GLU A 138 -14.74 7.24 5.96
C GLU A 138 -14.70 7.37 4.43
N TRP A 139 -14.08 6.41 3.74
CA TRP A 139 -14.05 6.37 2.28
C TRP A 139 -15.44 6.21 1.65
N GLN A 140 -16.30 5.39 2.24
CA GLN A 140 -17.69 5.24 1.78
C GLN A 140 -18.44 6.56 1.85
N LYS A 141 -18.31 7.31 2.96
CA LYS A 141 -18.94 8.62 3.10
C LYS A 141 -18.47 9.59 2.02
N GLU A 142 -17.16 9.64 1.76
CA GLU A 142 -16.62 10.48 0.66
C GLU A 142 -17.17 10.04 -0.71
N TRP A 143 -17.33 8.73 -0.93
CA TRP A 143 -17.86 8.20 -2.18
C TRP A 143 -19.34 8.53 -2.39
N ASP A 144 -20.14 8.49 -1.34
CA ASP A 144 -21.57 8.84 -1.36
C ASP A 144 -21.78 10.32 -1.70
N GLU A 145 -20.95 11.19 -1.09
CA GLU A 145 -21.00 12.65 -1.24
C GLU A 145 -20.35 13.14 -2.55
N GLU A 146 -19.50 12.34 -3.18
CA GLU A 146 -18.78 12.75 -4.39
C GLU A 146 -19.71 12.91 -5.60
N THR A 147 -19.46 13.98 -6.36
CA THR A 147 -20.22 14.35 -7.56
C THR A 147 -19.64 13.75 -8.84
N LYS A 148 -18.37 13.33 -8.81
CA LYS A 148 -17.66 12.75 -9.96
C LYS A 148 -17.68 11.22 -9.92
N GLY A 149 -17.78 10.59 -11.09
CA GLY A 149 -17.78 9.13 -11.18
C GLY A 149 -19.13 8.48 -10.85
N ARG A 150 -20.22 9.25 -10.89
CA ARG A 150 -21.58 8.74 -10.59
C ARG A 150 -22.02 7.56 -11.45
N GLU A 151 -21.54 7.46 -12.69
CA GLU A 151 -21.80 6.27 -13.51
C GLU A 151 -21.20 5.01 -12.87
N LEU A 152 -19.96 5.08 -12.38
CA LEU A 152 -19.33 3.98 -11.66
C LEU A 152 -20.04 3.68 -10.34
N TYR A 153 -20.53 4.70 -9.65
CA TYR A 153 -21.31 4.56 -8.41
C TYR A 153 -22.56 3.70 -8.62
N ARG A 154 -23.18 3.73 -9.81
CA ARG A 154 -24.34 2.87 -10.13
C ARG A 154 -23.98 1.38 -10.10
N PHE A 155 -22.75 1.04 -10.46
CA PHE A 155 -22.24 -0.34 -10.43
C PHE A 155 -21.63 -0.73 -9.09
N PHE A 156 -20.92 0.21 -8.45
CA PHE A 156 -20.26 0.01 -7.16
C PHE A 156 -20.67 1.10 -6.17
N PRO A 157 -21.90 1.03 -5.63
CA PRO A 157 -22.34 1.98 -4.61
C PRO A 157 -21.60 1.74 -3.29
N GLU A 158 -21.13 0.52 -3.05
CA GLU A 158 -20.51 0.12 -1.79
C GLU A 158 -19.05 -0.29 -2.02
N VAL A 159 -18.12 0.45 -1.40
CA VAL A 159 -16.69 0.32 -1.66
C VAL A 159 -16.10 -0.97 -1.07
N SER A 160 -16.62 -1.47 0.05
CA SER A 160 -16.12 -2.70 0.68
C SER A 160 -16.45 -3.95 -0.13
N ALA A 161 -17.61 -3.99 -0.77
CA ALA A 161 -18.02 -5.01 -1.72
C ALA A 161 -17.09 -4.99 -2.92
N ARG A 162 -16.82 -3.81 -3.49
CA ARG A 162 -15.87 -3.69 -4.59
C ARG A 162 -14.45 -4.15 -4.19
N LEU A 163 -13.99 -3.83 -2.97
CA LEU A 163 -12.72 -4.35 -2.42
C LEU A 163 -12.70 -5.86 -2.25
N SER A 164 -13.86 -6.52 -2.14
CA SER A 164 -13.98 -7.98 -2.02
C SER A 164 -14.10 -8.70 -3.36
N PHE A 165 -14.31 -7.97 -4.46
CA PHE A 165 -14.52 -8.55 -5.79
C PHE A 165 -13.20 -8.76 -6.54
N ASP A 166 -12.47 -9.80 -6.14
CA ASP A 166 -11.21 -10.20 -6.78
C ASP A 166 -11.40 -10.70 -8.23
N TRP A 167 -12.62 -11.08 -8.60
CA TRP A 167 -12.97 -11.56 -9.94
C TRP A 167 -13.20 -10.44 -10.97
N ILE A 168 -13.27 -9.18 -10.53
CA ILE A 168 -13.39 -8.02 -11.42
C ILE A 168 -12.00 -7.43 -11.66
N GLU A 169 -11.40 -7.79 -12.78
CA GLU A 169 -10.17 -7.19 -13.29
C GLU A 169 -10.51 -6.18 -14.39
N PRO A 170 -10.37 -4.86 -14.15
CA PRO A 170 -10.70 -3.87 -15.16
C PRO A 170 -9.72 -3.93 -16.34
N ASP A 171 -10.27 -4.12 -17.53
CA ASP A 171 -9.59 -3.93 -18.80
C ASP A 171 -10.03 -2.62 -19.49
N TYR A 172 -9.61 -2.41 -20.73
CA TYR A 172 -9.87 -1.15 -21.42
C TYR A 172 -11.37 -0.95 -21.70
N GLU A 173 -12.06 -2.02 -22.08
CA GLU A 173 -13.47 -2.04 -22.45
C GLU A 173 -14.37 -1.93 -21.22
N THR A 174 -14.14 -2.78 -20.20
CA THR A 174 -14.88 -2.76 -18.94
C THR A 174 -14.70 -1.44 -18.20
N SER A 175 -13.49 -0.89 -18.17
CA SER A 175 -13.25 0.43 -17.59
C SER A 175 -14.02 1.54 -18.30
N GLN A 176 -14.12 1.50 -19.63
CA GLN A 176 -14.93 2.49 -20.37
C GLN A 176 -16.42 2.36 -20.08
N LEU A 177 -16.93 1.13 -20.06
CA LEU A 177 -18.32 0.83 -19.76
C LEU A 177 -18.69 1.33 -18.35
N LEU A 178 -17.93 0.89 -17.34
CA LEU A 178 -18.19 1.16 -15.92
C LEU A 178 -18.03 2.64 -15.57
N THR A 179 -17.20 3.37 -16.31
CA THR A 179 -17.02 4.82 -16.10
C THR A 179 -17.88 5.68 -17.04
N GLY A 180 -18.74 5.08 -17.86
CA GLY A 180 -19.66 5.80 -18.75
C GLY A 180 -18.98 6.59 -19.86
N HIS A 181 -17.81 6.15 -20.34
CA HIS A 181 -17.09 6.80 -21.44
C HIS A 181 -17.66 6.37 -22.81
N ARG A 182 -17.40 7.18 -23.85
CA ARG A 182 -17.89 6.99 -25.24
C ARG A 182 -19.42 6.90 -25.34
N CYS A 183 -19.92 6.04 -26.23
CA CYS A 183 -21.34 5.86 -26.52
C CYS A 183 -22.05 4.94 -25.53
N PHE A 184 -21.33 4.32 -24.58
CA PHE A 184 -21.91 3.37 -23.62
C PHE A 184 -22.95 4.03 -22.73
N ARG A 185 -22.74 5.28 -22.32
CA ARG A 185 -23.71 6.02 -21.51
C ARG A 185 -25.08 6.11 -22.17
N LYS A 186 -25.14 6.50 -23.44
CA LYS A 186 -26.39 6.56 -24.22
C LYS A 186 -27.06 5.18 -24.31
N ARG A 187 -26.29 4.13 -24.63
CA ARG A 187 -26.82 2.77 -24.74
C ARG A 187 -27.37 2.24 -23.41
N LEU A 188 -26.72 2.54 -22.28
CA LEU A 188 -27.20 2.14 -20.95
C LEU A 188 -28.55 2.81 -20.63
N TYR A 189 -28.69 4.11 -20.91
CA TYR A 189 -29.99 4.80 -20.78
C TYR A 189 -31.07 4.22 -21.69
N ASP A 190 -30.73 3.95 -22.96
CA ASP A 190 -31.66 3.33 -23.91
C ASP A 190 -32.11 1.94 -23.43
N MET A 191 -31.23 1.15 -22.79
CA MET A 191 -31.61 -0.16 -22.21
C MET A 191 -32.49 -0.04 -20.95
N ASP A 192 -32.18 0.88 -20.04
CA ASP A 192 -32.99 1.10 -18.83
C ASP A 192 -34.43 1.50 -19.20
N SER A 193 -34.58 2.37 -20.21
CA SER A 193 -35.88 2.84 -20.70
C SER A 193 -36.73 1.79 -21.43
N LEU A 194 -36.14 0.66 -21.84
CA LEU A 194 -36.85 -0.47 -22.45
C LEU A 194 -37.28 -1.53 -21.44
N SER A 195 -36.88 -1.39 -20.17
CA SER A 195 -37.17 -2.33 -19.08
C SER A 195 -38.34 -1.90 -18.17
N THR A 196 -39.03 -0.81 -18.54
CA THR A 196 -40.24 -0.28 -17.88
C THR A 196 -41.45 -0.49 -18.77
#